data_AF-A0A7G7LKG3-F1
#
_entry.id   AF-A0A7G7LKG3-F1
#
_cell.length_a   1.000
_cell.length_b   1.000
_cell.length_c   1.000
_cell.angle_alpha   90.00
_cell.angle_beta   90.00
_cell.angle_gamma   90.00
#
_symmetry.space_group_name_H-M   'P 1'
#
loop_
_entity.id
_entity.type
_entity.pdbx_description
1 polymer ?
#
loop_
_entity_poly.entity_id
_entity_poly.type
_entity_poly.pdbx_seq_one_letter_code
_entity_poly.pdbx_strand_id
1 'polypeptide(L)'
;MPRKYAGPLRPGEKSAKVPRTYVKKLVRAAPKSMANLTKMIKSIQLKEQETNYKSISQAVNAMNHNSINEFSLWSAGPSVFPAQGTGDGDRIGDRIYPKGIRVRMALDVPYDRKNVKVKMYYLPYNTYQGDPVVKDQLFHNVVNNTRLDPIQFKRWKGIKYLGTFSPKDKDAAIFRTAPGDEGEPGAADKATNTATIYINRFISINRKVWFKNDSSLQPTNLKEKGSILLLPYASVNTASSDNVILSGQCSFTCYFKDI
;
A
#
# COMPACT_ATOMS: atom_id res chain seq x y z
N MET A 1 -42.90 -26.17 -6.87
CA MET A 1 -44.14 -25.44 -7.24
C MET A 1 -44.58 -25.92 -8.63
N PRO A 2 -45.84 -26.33 -8.83
CA PRO A 2 -46.30 -26.85 -10.12
C PRO A 2 -46.47 -25.72 -11.13
N ARG A 3 -46.16 -25.98 -12.41
CA ARG A 3 -46.46 -25.04 -13.51
C ARG A 3 -47.97 -24.87 -13.62
N LYS A 4 -48.48 -23.64 -13.48
CA LYS A 4 -49.87 -23.30 -13.82
C LYS A 4 -50.09 -23.64 -15.30
N TYR A 5 -50.99 -24.58 -15.56
CA TYR A 5 -51.46 -24.91 -16.90
C TYR A 5 -52.21 -23.69 -17.45
N ALA A 6 -51.64 -23.04 -18.47
CA ALA A 6 -52.33 -21.99 -19.22
C ALA A 6 -53.23 -22.69 -20.24
N GLY A 7 -54.53 -22.73 -19.96
CA GLY A 7 -55.53 -23.27 -20.89
C GLY A 7 -55.54 -22.51 -22.23
N PRO A 8 -56.31 -22.99 -23.22
CA PRO A 8 -56.44 -22.31 -24.51
C PRO A 8 -57.02 -20.90 -24.34
N LEU A 9 -56.41 -19.94 -25.01
CA LEU A 9 -56.80 -18.51 -24.99
C LEU A 9 -58.24 -18.36 -25.50
N ARG A 10 -59.04 -17.52 -24.83
CA ARG A 10 -60.40 -17.21 -25.29
C ARG A 10 -60.33 -16.36 -26.57
N PRO A 11 -61.28 -16.52 -27.52
CA PRO A 11 -61.35 -15.67 -28.71
C PRO A 11 -61.41 -14.19 -28.32
N GLY A 12 -60.40 -13.40 -28.73
CA GLY A 12 -60.29 -11.97 -28.44
C GLY A 12 -59.21 -11.58 -27.43
N GLU A 13 -58.64 -12.53 -26.67
CA GLU A 13 -57.53 -12.24 -25.75
C GLU A 13 -56.17 -12.29 -26.47
N LYS A 14 -55.40 -11.21 -26.39
CA LYS A 14 -54.03 -11.16 -26.93
C LYS A 14 -53.10 -11.94 -26.01
N SER A 15 -52.49 -13.00 -26.53
CA SER A 15 -51.44 -13.78 -25.87
C SER A 15 -50.39 -12.86 -25.24
N ALA A 16 -50.03 -13.10 -23.97
CA ALA A 16 -49.03 -12.33 -23.27
C ALA A 16 -47.72 -12.33 -24.08
N LYS A 17 -47.26 -11.15 -24.51
CA LYS A 17 -45.99 -10.99 -25.25
C LYS A 17 -44.86 -11.50 -24.37
N VAL A 18 -44.40 -12.72 -24.62
CA VAL A 18 -43.21 -13.28 -23.99
C VAL A 18 -42.03 -12.40 -24.40
N PRO A 19 -41.30 -11.77 -23.46
CA PRO A 19 -40.14 -10.96 -23.79
C PRO A 19 -39.08 -11.85 -24.45
N ARG A 20 -38.73 -11.56 -25.70
CA ARG A 20 -37.63 -12.23 -26.40
C ARG A 20 -36.34 -12.01 -25.60
N THR A 21 -35.85 -13.05 -24.95
CA THR A 21 -34.53 -13.05 -24.32
C THR A 21 -33.49 -13.06 -25.43
N TYR A 22 -32.89 -11.91 -25.73
CA TYR A 22 -31.78 -11.83 -26.67
C TYR A 22 -30.55 -12.51 -26.04
N VAL A 23 -30.30 -13.76 -26.42
CA VAL A 23 -29.03 -14.43 -26.12
C VAL A 23 -27.98 -13.80 -27.04
N LYS A 24 -27.15 -12.89 -26.50
CA LYS A 24 -25.99 -12.36 -27.23
C LYS A 24 -25.11 -13.54 -27.64
N LYS A 25 -24.99 -13.79 -28.95
CA LYS A 25 -24.08 -14.79 -29.50
C LYS A 25 -22.66 -14.46 -29.03
N LEU A 26 -22.09 -15.25 -28.12
CA LEU A 26 -20.71 -15.09 -27.67
C LEU A 26 -19.80 -15.41 -28.86
N VAL A 27 -19.28 -14.38 -29.51
CA VAL A 27 -18.30 -14.52 -30.58
C VAL A 27 -17.01 -15.09 -29.97
N ARG A 28 -16.50 -16.20 -30.51
CA ARG A 28 -15.18 -16.74 -30.11
C ARG A 28 -14.12 -15.66 -30.32
N ALA A 29 -13.43 -15.28 -29.26
CA ALA A 29 -12.37 -14.29 -29.32
C ALA A 29 -11.26 -14.73 -30.30
N ALA A 30 -10.73 -13.78 -31.09
CA ALA A 30 -9.62 -14.02 -32.00
C ALA A 30 -8.41 -14.64 -31.27
N PRO A 31 -7.64 -15.54 -31.93
CA PRO A 31 -6.56 -16.28 -31.28
C PRO A 31 -5.48 -15.34 -30.74
N LYS A 32 -5.26 -15.35 -29.42
CA LYS A 32 -4.26 -14.52 -28.72
C LYS A 32 -2.80 -15.01 -28.90
N SER A 33 -2.50 -15.82 -29.93
CA SER A 33 -1.22 -16.54 -30.03
C SER A 33 -0.01 -15.61 -30.09
N MET A 34 -0.05 -14.57 -30.92
CA MET A 34 1.07 -13.62 -31.08
C MET A 34 1.26 -12.70 -29.87
N ALA A 35 0.17 -12.28 -29.22
CA ALA A 35 0.26 -11.47 -28.00
C ALA A 35 0.82 -12.28 -26.81
N ASN A 36 0.54 -13.58 -26.75
CA ASN A 36 1.10 -14.46 -25.74
C ASN A 36 2.57 -14.78 -26.04
N LEU A 37 2.93 -14.98 -27.32
CA LEU A 37 4.31 -15.18 -27.76
C LEU A 37 5.19 -13.96 -27.44
N THR A 38 4.74 -12.75 -27.79
CA THR A 38 5.52 -11.52 -27.51
C THR A 38 5.72 -11.28 -26.01
N LYS A 39 4.70 -11.57 -25.19
CA LYS A 39 4.84 -11.54 -23.72
C LYS A 39 5.84 -12.59 -23.22
N MET A 40 5.80 -13.78 -23.78
CA MET A 40 6.71 -14.87 -23.42
C MET A 40 8.16 -14.49 -23.76
N ILE A 41 8.43 -14.03 -24.99
CA ILE A 41 9.76 -13.54 -25.42
C ILE A 41 10.26 -12.45 -24.47
N LYS A 42 9.45 -11.42 -24.22
CA LYS A 42 9.79 -10.35 -23.29
C LYS A 42 10.09 -10.88 -21.88
N SER A 43 9.32 -11.85 -21.41
CA SER A 43 9.53 -12.44 -20.09
C SER A 43 10.81 -13.26 -19.99
N ILE A 44 11.23 -13.93 -21.07
CA ILE A 44 12.48 -14.68 -21.15
C ILE A 44 13.66 -13.71 -21.13
N GLN A 45 13.65 -12.69 -22.00
CA GLN A 45 14.69 -11.65 -22.02
C GLN A 45 14.89 -10.98 -20.66
N LEU A 46 13.80 -10.64 -19.96
CA LEU A 46 13.87 -10.05 -18.62
C LEU A 46 14.37 -11.02 -17.54
N LYS A 47 14.22 -12.33 -17.73
CA LYS A 47 14.68 -13.36 -16.79
C LYS A 47 16.15 -13.71 -16.97
N GLU A 48 16.65 -13.64 -18.20
CA GLU A 48 18.07 -13.90 -18.52
C GLU A 48 19.00 -12.83 -17.97
N GLN A 49 18.51 -11.60 -17.86
CA GLN A 49 19.29 -10.53 -17.25
C GLN A 49 19.39 -10.64 -15.73
N GLU A 50 20.44 -10.08 -15.16
CA GLU A 50 20.63 -9.95 -13.71
C GLU A 50 19.57 -9.05 -13.07
N THR A 51 19.23 -9.28 -11.79
CA THR A 51 18.33 -8.41 -11.03
C THR A 51 19.13 -7.60 -10.02
N ASN A 52 19.35 -6.32 -10.31
CA ASN A 52 20.01 -5.41 -9.40
C ASN A 52 19.03 -4.93 -8.33
N TYR A 53 19.57 -4.43 -7.22
CA TYR A 53 18.77 -3.93 -6.13
C TYR A 53 19.40 -2.71 -5.47
N LYS A 54 18.53 -1.77 -5.09
CA LYS A 54 18.91 -0.66 -4.22
C LYS A 54 17.99 -0.64 -3.02
N SER A 55 18.59 -0.51 -1.84
CA SER A 55 17.85 -0.38 -0.59
C SER A 55 18.09 0.98 0.05
N ILE A 56 17.04 1.53 0.63
CA ILE A 56 17.13 2.67 1.55
C ILE A 56 16.50 2.24 2.87
N SER A 57 17.03 2.77 3.97
CA SER A 57 16.41 2.68 5.29
C SER A 57 15.89 4.06 5.69
N GLN A 58 14.79 4.09 6.43
CA GLN A 58 14.33 5.30 7.11
C GLN A 58 14.07 4.96 8.57
N ALA A 59 14.42 5.89 9.46
CA ALA A 59 14.09 5.75 10.87
C ALA A 59 12.58 5.95 11.04
N VAL A 60 11.97 5.09 11.85
CA VAL A 60 10.58 5.25 12.24
C VAL A 60 10.56 5.76 13.68
N ASN A 61 10.19 7.03 13.82
CA ASN A 61 10.00 7.67 15.13
C ASN A 61 8.65 7.24 15.74
N ALA A 62 8.44 7.64 16.99
CA ALA A 62 7.18 7.45 17.67
C ALA A 62 6.02 8.03 16.84
N MET A 63 4.91 7.29 16.77
CA MET A 63 3.71 7.73 16.06
C MET A 63 2.52 7.86 16.98
N ASN A 64 1.86 9.00 16.85
CA ASN A 64 0.67 9.35 17.62
C ASN A 64 -0.60 8.68 17.08
N HIS A 65 -1.59 8.52 17.94
CA HIS A 65 -2.91 8.02 17.57
C HIS A 65 -3.58 8.95 16.55
N ASN A 66 -4.27 8.36 15.55
CA ASN A 66 -5.09 9.10 14.59
C ASN A 66 -4.30 10.16 13.78
N SER A 67 -3.00 9.90 13.61
CA SER A 67 -2.07 10.69 12.81
C SER A 67 -1.81 10.05 11.44
N ILE A 68 -1.25 10.84 10.52
CA ILE A 68 -0.80 10.37 9.20
C ILE A 68 0.71 10.53 9.16
N ASN A 69 1.43 9.44 8.97
CA ASN A 69 2.89 9.44 8.92
C ASN A 69 3.34 9.08 7.50
N GLU A 70 4.11 9.96 6.88
CA GLU A 70 4.61 9.78 5.51
C GLU A 70 6.05 9.26 5.51
N PHE A 71 6.28 8.20 4.73
CA PHE A 71 7.61 7.69 4.40
C PHE A 71 7.84 7.78 2.90
N SER A 72 8.76 8.64 2.47
CA SER A 72 9.01 8.88 1.05
C SER A 72 9.80 7.74 0.44
N LEU A 73 9.23 7.04 -0.55
CA LEU A 73 9.95 6.05 -1.37
C LEU A 73 10.83 6.75 -2.41
N TRP A 74 10.32 7.80 -3.03
CA TRP A 74 11.10 8.72 -3.84
C TRP A 74 10.55 10.14 -3.75
N SER A 75 11.47 11.09 -3.67
CA SER A 75 11.26 12.54 -3.75
C SER A 75 12.61 13.21 -4.04
N ALA A 76 12.64 14.54 -4.22
CA ALA A 76 13.86 15.27 -4.58
C ALA A 76 15.08 14.97 -3.68
N GLY A 77 14.87 14.52 -2.43
CA GLY A 77 15.92 14.00 -1.55
C GLY A 77 16.01 12.47 -1.57
N PRO A 78 15.35 11.76 -0.63
CA PRO A 78 15.42 10.31 -0.54
C PRO A 78 14.79 9.64 -1.76
N SER A 79 15.52 8.71 -2.38
CA SER A 79 15.03 7.93 -3.52
C SER A 79 15.51 6.49 -3.46
N VAL A 80 14.56 5.57 -3.54
CA VAL A 80 14.80 4.13 -3.71
C VAL A 80 15.31 3.78 -5.11
N PHE A 81 15.26 4.73 -6.06
CA PHE A 81 15.78 4.53 -7.40
C PHE A 81 17.31 4.69 -7.45
N PRO A 82 18.01 3.89 -8.28
CA PRO A 82 19.47 3.89 -8.38
C PRO A 82 20.03 5.21 -8.92
N ALA A 83 21.22 5.57 -8.42
CA ALA A 83 22.05 6.62 -9.01
C ALA A 83 22.78 6.04 -10.22
N GLN A 84 23.32 6.89 -11.11
CA GLN A 84 24.21 6.38 -12.14
C GLN A 84 25.55 5.97 -11.54
N GLY A 85 26.08 4.84 -11.99
CA GLY A 85 27.33 4.28 -11.49
C GLY A 85 27.54 2.86 -12.00
N THR A 86 28.62 2.23 -11.52
CA THR A 86 29.01 0.87 -11.91
C THR A 86 28.85 -0.14 -10.77
N GLY A 87 28.40 0.30 -9.59
CA GLY A 87 28.14 -0.59 -8.46
C GLY A 87 26.82 -1.34 -8.59
N ASP A 88 26.66 -2.39 -7.77
CA ASP A 88 25.46 -3.25 -7.77
C ASP A 88 24.14 -2.51 -7.47
N GLY A 89 24.25 -1.36 -6.78
CA GLY A 89 23.13 -0.49 -6.42
C GLY A 89 22.85 0.64 -7.41
N ASP A 90 23.64 0.72 -8.49
CA ASP A 90 23.61 1.79 -9.47
C ASP A 90 22.98 1.34 -10.80
N ARG A 91 22.74 2.31 -11.68
CA ARG A 91 22.22 2.12 -13.04
C ARG A 91 23.26 2.56 -14.08
N ILE A 92 23.22 1.93 -15.24
CA ILE A 92 23.97 2.34 -16.43
C ILE A 92 23.00 3.04 -17.41
N GLY A 93 23.28 4.30 -17.73
CA GLY A 93 22.42 5.12 -18.58
C GLY A 93 21.09 5.52 -17.91
N ASP A 94 20.17 6.12 -18.67
CA ASP A 94 19.01 6.87 -18.13
C ASP A 94 17.71 6.08 -17.99
N ARG A 95 17.77 4.76 -18.12
CA ARG A 95 16.56 3.93 -18.17
C ARG A 95 16.77 2.67 -17.35
N ILE A 96 15.75 2.35 -16.57
CA ILE A 96 15.70 1.09 -15.83
C ILE A 96 14.31 0.46 -15.96
N TYR A 97 14.25 -0.86 -15.76
CA TYR A 97 12.99 -1.59 -15.67
C TYR A 97 12.78 -2.12 -14.25
N PRO A 98 12.16 -1.33 -13.35
CA PRO A 98 11.87 -1.75 -11.99
C PRO A 98 10.71 -2.75 -11.99
N LYS A 99 10.96 -3.93 -11.41
CA LYS A 99 9.93 -4.93 -11.12
C LYS A 99 8.97 -4.37 -10.06
N GLY A 100 9.52 -3.73 -9.03
CA GLY A 100 8.75 -3.11 -7.98
C GLY A 100 9.58 -2.81 -6.74
N ILE A 101 8.91 -2.25 -5.74
CA ILE A 101 9.49 -1.87 -4.46
C ILE A 101 8.97 -2.82 -3.40
N ARG A 102 9.89 -3.47 -2.68
CA ARG A 102 9.57 -4.26 -1.50
C ARG A 102 9.69 -3.39 -0.26
N VAL A 103 8.61 -3.37 0.50
CA VAL A 103 8.44 -2.62 1.74
C VAL A 103 8.56 -3.60 2.89
N ARG A 104 9.53 -3.39 3.78
CA ARG A 104 9.73 -4.17 4.99
C ARG A 104 9.78 -3.22 6.18
N MET A 105 8.90 -3.42 7.16
CA MET A 105 8.87 -2.61 8.38
C MET A 105 8.66 -3.50 9.60
N ALA A 106 9.34 -3.16 10.68
CA ALA A 106 9.08 -3.66 12.02
C ALA A 106 8.73 -2.44 12.88
N LEU A 107 7.55 -2.46 13.50
CA LEU A 107 7.03 -1.37 14.31
C LEU A 107 6.74 -1.88 15.71
N ASP A 108 7.23 -1.17 16.72
CA ASP A 108 7.09 -1.56 18.12
C ASP A 108 5.91 -0.84 18.76
N VAL A 109 4.99 -1.62 19.31
CA VAL A 109 3.77 -1.18 19.98
C VAL A 109 4.03 -1.21 21.48
N PRO A 110 3.68 -0.13 22.21
CA PRO A 110 3.89 -0.08 23.65
C PRO A 110 3.13 -1.19 24.39
N TYR A 111 3.68 -1.58 25.54
CA TYR A 111 3.23 -2.72 26.34
C TYR A 111 1.76 -2.62 26.80
N ASP A 112 1.23 -1.40 26.94
CA ASP A 112 -0.10 -1.10 27.46
C ASP A 112 -1.19 -0.94 26.37
N ARG A 113 -0.82 -0.83 25.08
CA ARG A 113 -1.76 -0.57 23.96
C ARG A 113 -1.69 -1.63 22.87
N LYS A 114 -1.86 -2.91 23.24
CA LYS A 114 -1.81 -4.04 22.30
C LYS A 114 -2.96 -4.10 21.28
N ASN A 115 -3.97 -3.23 21.39
CA ASN A 115 -5.09 -3.12 20.44
C ASN A 115 -4.81 -2.21 19.22
N VAL A 116 -3.57 -1.75 19.06
CA VAL A 116 -3.15 -0.89 17.96
C VAL A 116 -3.26 -1.57 16.60
N LYS A 117 -3.70 -0.80 15.61
CA LYS A 117 -3.77 -1.18 14.21
C LYS A 117 -3.14 -0.10 13.36
N VAL A 118 -2.47 -0.49 12.29
CA VAL A 118 -1.82 0.42 11.35
C VAL A 118 -2.38 0.17 9.97
N LYS A 119 -3.07 1.16 9.40
CA LYS A 119 -3.44 1.15 7.97
C LYS A 119 -2.24 1.63 7.16
N MET A 120 -1.93 0.91 6.09
CA MET A 120 -0.87 1.28 5.15
C MET A 120 -1.44 1.59 3.77
N TYR A 121 -1.04 2.72 3.21
CA TYR A 121 -1.35 3.11 1.84
C TYR A 121 -0.08 3.40 1.06
N TYR A 122 -0.10 3.11 -0.23
CA TYR A 122 0.89 3.60 -1.18
C TYR A 122 0.28 4.74 -2.00
N LEU A 123 0.98 5.86 -2.07
CA LEU A 123 0.50 7.07 -2.74
C LEU A 123 1.59 7.65 -3.65
N PRO A 124 1.43 7.56 -4.97
CA PRO A 124 2.16 8.38 -5.93
C PRO A 124 1.42 9.72 -6.14
N TYR A 125 2.10 10.84 -5.97
CA TYR A 125 1.49 12.17 -6.07
C TYR A 125 2.48 13.25 -6.54
N ASN A 126 1.92 14.40 -6.92
CA ASN A 126 2.66 15.60 -7.31
C ASN A 126 2.38 16.71 -6.30
N THR A 127 3.32 17.65 -6.15
CA THR A 127 3.23 18.71 -5.15
C THR A 127 1.99 19.61 -5.33
N TYR A 128 1.45 19.76 -6.55
CA TYR A 128 0.20 20.51 -6.80
C TYR A 128 -1.05 19.91 -6.14
N GLN A 129 -1.01 18.63 -5.71
CA GLN A 129 -2.16 17.98 -5.06
C GLN A 129 -2.25 18.35 -3.56
N GLY A 130 -1.21 18.97 -3.02
CA GLY A 130 -1.07 19.32 -1.61
C GLY A 130 -0.19 18.32 -0.84
N ASP A 131 -0.41 18.25 0.46
CA ASP A 131 0.33 17.43 1.42
C ASP A 131 -0.58 16.31 1.97
N PRO A 132 -0.22 15.03 1.78
CA PRO A 132 -1.01 13.90 2.28
C PRO A 132 -0.98 13.76 3.81
N VAL A 133 -0.05 14.39 4.52
CA VAL A 133 0.02 14.39 6.00
C VAL A 133 -1.09 15.24 6.61
N VAL A 134 -1.59 16.23 5.87
CA VAL A 134 -2.71 17.08 6.31
C VAL A 134 -4.01 16.29 6.17
N LYS A 135 -4.64 16.00 7.31
CA LYS A 135 -5.84 15.14 7.38
C LYS A 135 -6.99 15.65 6.50
N ASP A 136 -7.26 16.95 6.51
CA ASP A 136 -8.32 17.57 5.69
C ASP A 136 -8.03 17.55 4.18
N GLN A 137 -6.77 17.27 3.80
CA GLN A 137 -6.40 17.09 2.40
C GLN A 137 -6.48 15.62 1.98
N LEU A 138 -6.07 14.68 2.84
CA LEU A 138 -6.14 13.25 2.55
C LEU A 138 -7.56 12.70 2.63
N PHE A 139 -8.32 13.13 3.63
CA PHE A 139 -9.66 12.65 3.95
C PHE A 139 -10.72 13.73 3.76
N HIS A 140 -11.97 13.32 3.51
CA HIS A 140 -13.11 14.18 3.75
C HIS A 140 -13.37 14.19 5.25
N ASN A 141 -13.13 15.33 5.90
CA ASN A 141 -13.31 15.45 7.35
C ASN A 141 -14.79 15.38 7.70
N VAL A 142 -15.20 14.26 8.30
CA VAL A 142 -16.56 14.04 8.81
C VAL A 142 -16.51 13.90 10.33
N VAL A 143 -15.62 13.03 10.83
CA VAL A 143 -15.48 12.73 12.27
C VAL A 143 -14.04 12.96 12.74
N ASN A 144 -13.17 13.52 11.89
CA ASN A 144 -11.75 13.75 12.16
C ASN A 144 -11.01 12.46 12.60
N ASN A 145 -11.36 11.33 11.98
CA ASN A 145 -10.86 10.00 12.35
C ASN A 145 -10.34 9.23 11.13
N THR A 146 -9.03 8.95 11.10
CA THR A 146 -8.34 8.18 10.03
C THR A 146 -8.89 6.76 9.85
N ARG A 147 -9.63 6.24 10.85
CA ARG A 147 -10.30 4.94 10.75
C ARG A 147 -11.56 4.99 9.90
N LEU A 148 -12.32 6.09 9.97
CA LEU A 148 -13.69 6.17 9.46
C LEU A 148 -13.82 7.10 8.26
N ASP A 149 -13.05 8.19 8.24
CA ASP A 149 -13.21 9.22 7.23
C ASP A 149 -12.84 8.68 5.84
N PRO A 150 -13.62 9.00 4.80
CA PRO A 150 -13.36 8.53 3.45
C PRO A 150 -12.23 9.33 2.81
N ILE A 151 -11.38 8.64 2.04
CA ILE A 151 -10.25 9.26 1.34
C ILE A 151 -10.75 10.11 0.17
N GLN A 152 -10.12 11.26 -0.07
CA GLN A 152 -10.38 12.12 -1.22
C GLN A 152 -9.82 11.53 -2.53
N PHE A 153 -10.42 10.46 -3.06
CA PHE A 153 -9.93 9.76 -4.27
C PHE A 153 -9.87 10.66 -5.52
N LYS A 154 -10.68 11.72 -5.58
CA LYS A 154 -10.61 12.71 -6.67
C LYS A 154 -9.27 13.45 -6.67
N ARG A 155 -8.79 13.83 -5.48
CA ARG A 155 -7.49 14.49 -5.28
C ARG A 155 -6.36 13.48 -5.42
N TRP A 156 -6.43 12.35 -4.72
CA TRP A 156 -5.36 11.35 -4.62
C TRP A 156 -5.56 10.16 -5.56
N LYS A 157 -5.56 10.45 -6.87
CA LYS A 157 -5.68 9.41 -7.90
C LYS A 157 -4.48 8.48 -7.87
N GLY A 158 -4.73 7.18 -7.73
CA GLY A 158 -3.68 6.14 -7.73
C GLY A 158 -3.23 5.69 -6.35
N ILE A 159 -3.85 6.20 -5.26
CA ILE A 159 -3.66 5.65 -3.93
C ILE A 159 -4.07 4.17 -3.90
N LYS A 160 -3.26 3.32 -3.27
CA LYS A 160 -3.52 1.88 -3.12
C LYS A 160 -3.47 1.51 -1.65
N TYR A 161 -4.50 0.86 -1.18
CA TYR A 161 -4.52 0.28 0.16
C TYR A 161 -3.69 -1.01 0.18
N LEU A 162 -2.72 -1.08 1.09
CA LEU A 162 -1.80 -2.22 1.23
C LEU A 162 -2.19 -3.17 2.38
N GLY A 163 -3.13 -2.76 3.23
CA GLY A 163 -3.69 -3.56 4.31
C GLY A 163 -3.73 -2.82 5.64
N THR A 164 -4.37 -3.48 6.60
CA THR A 164 -4.29 -3.13 8.03
C THR A 164 -3.44 -4.20 8.69
N PHE A 165 -2.49 -3.75 9.50
CA PHE A 165 -1.60 -4.62 10.27
C PHE A 165 -1.86 -4.42 11.75
N SER A 166 -1.80 -5.51 12.51
CA SER A 166 -1.98 -5.53 13.96
C SER A 166 -0.86 -6.36 14.58
N PRO A 167 -0.53 -6.15 15.86
CA PRO A 167 0.44 -7.00 16.53
C PRO A 167 -0.07 -8.43 16.57
N LYS A 168 0.85 -9.39 16.45
CA LYS A 168 0.52 -10.82 16.54
C LYS A 168 0.12 -11.20 17.96
N ASP A 169 0.82 -10.64 18.95
CA ASP A 169 0.67 -10.98 20.37
C ASP A 169 -0.29 -10.03 21.09
N LYS A 170 -1.43 -9.74 20.45
CA LYS A 170 -2.47 -8.86 20.99
C LYS A 170 -3.07 -9.37 22.31
N ASP A 171 -3.06 -10.67 22.52
CA ASP A 171 -3.67 -11.36 23.66
C ASP A 171 -2.65 -11.72 24.77
N ALA A 172 -1.37 -11.41 24.56
CA ALA A 172 -0.34 -11.64 25.58
C ALA A 172 -0.60 -10.75 26.80
N ALA A 173 -0.38 -11.30 28.00
CA ALA A 173 -0.58 -10.60 29.26
C ALA A 173 0.08 -9.21 29.23
N ILE A 174 -0.67 -8.20 29.66
CA ILE A 174 -0.16 -6.83 29.80
C ILE A 174 0.67 -6.80 31.08
N PHE A 175 1.83 -6.16 31.04
CA PHE A 175 2.60 -5.90 32.25
C PHE A 175 1.74 -5.10 33.23
N ARG A 176 1.53 -5.63 34.44
CA ARG A 176 0.80 -4.96 35.51
C ARG A 176 1.78 -4.67 36.62
N THR A 177 1.86 -3.42 37.04
CA THR A 177 2.56 -3.07 38.27
C THR A 177 1.73 -3.51 39.47
N ALA A 178 2.40 -3.81 40.58
CA ALA A 178 1.72 -4.10 41.84
C ALA A 178 1.02 -2.82 42.35
N PRO A 179 -0.06 -2.94 43.15
CA PRO A 179 -0.68 -1.79 43.78
C PRO A 179 0.35 -1.03 44.63
N GLY A 180 0.64 0.23 44.29
CA GLY A 180 1.63 1.07 44.97
C GLY A 180 2.91 1.35 44.17
N ASP A 181 3.17 0.61 43.08
CA ASP A 181 4.25 0.88 42.13
C ASP A 181 3.69 1.62 40.91
N GLU A 182 3.58 2.95 41.01
CA GLU A 182 3.25 3.81 39.89
C GLU A 182 4.55 4.22 39.18
N GLY A 183 4.92 3.47 38.14
CA GLY A 183 6.12 3.74 37.37
C GLY A 183 6.13 3.08 36.00
N GLU A 184 6.88 3.66 35.07
CA GLU A 184 7.14 3.04 33.78
C GLU A 184 7.97 1.75 33.99
N PRO A 185 7.63 0.61 33.37
CA PRO A 185 8.39 -0.63 33.51
C PRO A 185 9.88 -0.44 33.18
N GLY A 186 10.75 -1.20 33.84
CA GLY A 186 12.17 -1.23 33.51
C GLY A 186 12.41 -1.69 32.07
N ALA A 187 13.58 -1.39 31.51
CA ALA A 187 13.90 -1.70 30.11
C ALA A 187 13.74 -3.20 29.74
N ALA A 188 14.04 -4.10 30.68
CA ALA A 188 13.87 -5.54 30.49
C ALA A 188 12.39 -5.94 30.35
N ASP A 189 11.51 -5.32 31.15
CA ASP A 189 10.07 -5.56 31.10
C ASP A 189 9.45 -4.94 29.85
N LYS A 190 9.93 -3.78 29.40
CA LYS A 190 9.52 -3.17 28.12
C LYS A 190 9.87 -4.09 26.96
N ALA A 191 11.10 -4.59 26.88
CA ALA A 191 11.53 -5.45 25.78
C ALA A 191 10.72 -6.75 25.71
N THR A 192 10.36 -7.32 26.86
CA THR A 192 9.61 -8.57 26.93
C THR A 192 8.12 -8.39 26.62
N ASN A 193 7.55 -7.20 26.86
CA ASN A 193 6.11 -6.94 26.73
C ASN A 193 5.73 -6.07 25.53
N THR A 194 6.70 -5.52 24.80
CA THR A 194 6.49 -4.79 23.54
C THR A 194 6.01 -5.76 22.48
N ALA A 195 4.91 -5.41 21.81
CA ALA A 195 4.40 -6.20 20.70
C ALA A 195 4.91 -5.61 19.37
N THR A 196 5.40 -6.45 18.47
CA THR A 196 5.91 -5.97 17.17
C THR A 196 4.93 -6.25 16.03
N ILE A 197 4.73 -5.25 15.17
CA ILE A 197 4.00 -5.37 13.91
C ILE A 197 5.01 -5.54 12.78
N TYR A 198 4.92 -6.66 12.07
CA TYR A 198 5.73 -6.91 10.88
C TYR A 198 4.93 -6.65 9.60
N ILE A 199 5.48 -5.79 8.75
CA ILE A 199 4.91 -5.42 7.46
C ILE A 199 5.87 -5.88 6.37
N ASN A 200 5.41 -6.71 5.45
CA ASN A 200 6.16 -7.11 4.25
C ASN A 200 5.22 -7.09 3.03
N ARG A 201 5.38 -6.08 2.18
CA ARG A 201 4.55 -5.88 0.99
C ARG A 201 5.39 -5.59 -0.25
N PHE A 202 4.93 -6.06 -1.39
CA PHE A 202 5.56 -5.79 -2.69
C PHE A 202 4.64 -4.91 -3.54
N ILE A 203 5.15 -3.75 -3.96
CA ILE A 203 4.44 -2.79 -4.79
C ILE A 203 4.99 -2.90 -6.21
N SER A 204 4.19 -3.49 -7.11
CA SER A 204 4.59 -3.66 -8.51
C SER A 204 4.55 -2.33 -9.28
N ILE A 205 5.64 -2.02 -10.00
CA ILE A 205 5.71 -0.89 -10.94
C ILE A 205 5.56 -1.39 -12.38
N ASN A 206 6.29 -2.44 -12.77
CA ASN A 206 6.20 -3.16 -14.05
C ASN A 206 6.23 -2.27 -15.32
N ARG A 207 6.86 -1.10 -15.24
CA ARG A 207 7.02 -0.14 -16.34
C ARG A 207 8.44 0.38 -16.38
N LYS A 208 8.91 0.77 -17.57
CA LYS A 208 10.20 1.47 -17.71
C LYS A 208 10.14 2.79 -16.93
N VAL A 209 11.22 3.11 -16.23
CA VAL A 209 11.41 4.37 -15.51
C VAL A 209 12.57 5.11 -16.18
N TRP A 210 12.38 6.41 -16.38
CA TRP A 210 13.31 7.27 -17.11
C TRP A 210 13.84 8.35 -16.18
N PHE A 211 15.12 8.69 -16.33
CA PHE A 211 15.77 9.79 -15.64
C PHE A 211 16.09 10.91 -16.63
N LYS A 212 16.15 12.16 -16.13
CA LYS A 212 16.38 13.33 -17.00
C LYS A 212 17.83 13.44 -17.43
N ASN A 213 18.74 13.10 -16.52
CA ASN A 213 20.17 13.16 -16.68
C ASN A 213 20.84 12.17 -15.72
N ASP A 214 22.14 12.00 -15.90
CA ASP A 214 23.04 11.13 -15.15
C ASP A 214 22.95 11.33 -13.62
N SER A 215 22.83 12.57 -13.16
CA SER A 215 22.75 12.89 -11.73
C SER A 215 21.34 12.83 -11.13
N SER A 216 20.29 12.65 -11.94
CA SER A 216 18.91 12.63 -11.43
C SER A 216 18.58 11.30 -10.76
N LEU A 217 18.17 11.39 -9.50
CA LEU A 217 17.49 10.32 -8.77
C LEU A 217 15.97 10.34 -8.97
N GLN A 218 15.47 11.37 -9.65
CA GLN A 218 14.06 11.62 -9.86
C GLN A 218 13.58 11.05 -11.20
N PRO A 219 12.55 10.19 -11.18
CA PRO A 219 11.97 9.64 -12.40
C PRO A 219 11.12 10.70 -13.12
N THR A 220 11.33 10.89 -14.42
CA THR A 220 10.61 11.91 -15.21
C THR A 220 9.20 11.47 -15.63
N ASN A 221 8.99 10.16 -15.75
CA ASN A 221 7.74 9.61 -16.26
C ASN A 221 6.77 9.17 -15.15
N LEU A 222 7.22 9.13 -13.89
CA LEU A 222 6.38 8.85 -12.73
C LEU A 222 5.85 10.15 -12.12
N LYS A 223 5.00 10.01 -11.11
CA LYS A 223 4.64 11.14 -10.25
C LYS A 223 5.88 11.60 -9.48
N GLU A 224 5.96 12.90 -9.23
CA GLU A 224 7.09 13.58 -8.58
C GLU A 224 7.48 12.92 -7.26
N LYS A 225 6.47 12.51 -6.48
CA LYS A 225 6.66 11.86 -5.19
C LYS A 225 5.95 10.52 -5.17
N GLY A 226 6.55 9.58 -4.46
CA GLY A 226 5.93 8.33 -4.10
C GLY A 226 6.20 8.05 -2.65
N SER A 227 5.14 7.81 -1.90
CA SER A 227 5.24 7.65 -0.45
C SER A 227 4.37 6.53 0.07
N ILE A 228 4.72 6.06 1.24
CA ILE A 228 3.92 5.16 2.05
C ILE A 228 3.34 5.96 3.20
N LEU A 229 2.04 5.86 3.37
CA LEU A 229 1.33 6.48 4.47
C LEU A 229 1.02 5.40 5.49
N LEU A 230 1.50 5.60 6.72
CA LEU A 230 1.13 4.81 7.88
C LEU A 230 0.18 5.60 8.77
N LEU A 231 -0.97 5.00 9.04
CA LEU A 231 -2.04 5.60 9.83
C LEU A 231 -2.29 4.69 11.03
N PRO A 232 -1.58 4.90 12.14
CA PRO A 232 -1.80 4.16 13.38
C PRO A 232 -3.06 4.66 14.09
N TYR A 233 -3.81 3.71 14.63
CA TYR A 233 -5.00 3.97 15.43
C TYR A 233 -5.22 2.84 16.45
N ALA A 234 -5.88 3.18 17.54
CA ALA A 234 -6.27 2.27 18.62
C ALA A 234 -7.78 2.39 18.89
N SER A 235 -8.21 2.19 20.14
CA SER A 235 -9.60 2.36 20.55
C SER A 235 -10.05 3.83 20.45
N VAL A 236 -11.37 4.06 20.51
CA VAL A 236 -11.96 5.41 20.41
C VAL A 236 -11.58 6.30 21.60
N ASN A 237 -11.24 5.69 22.74
CA ASN A 237 -10.91 6.40 23.98
C ASN A 237 -9.44 6.82 24.04
N THR A 238 -8.61 6.43 23.06
CA THR A 238 -7.20 6.82 23.00
C THR A 238 -7.08 8.27 22.54
N ALA A 239 -6.34 9.09 23.28
CA ALA A 239 -6.11 10.49 22.92
C ALA A 239 -5.21 10.60 21.68
N SER A 240 -5.41 11.63 20.86
CA SER A 240 -4.58 11.88 19.67
C SER A 240 -3.12 12.21 19.99
N SER A 241 -2.80 12.59 21.23
CA SER A 241 -1.44 12.83 21.71
C SER A 241 -0.70 11.55 22.12
N ASP A 242 -1.41 10.43 22.23
CA ASP A 242 -0.81 9.19 22.72
C ASP A 242 0.03 8.53 21.64
N ASN A 243 1.26 8.16 22.00
CA ASN A 243 2.11 7.30 21.19
C ASN A 243 1.54 5.88 21.16
N VAL A 244 1.13 5.43 19.98
CA VAL A 244 0.66 4.04 19.73
C VAL A 244 1.70 3.19 19.02
N ILE A 245 2.75 3.82 18.49
CA ILE A 245 3.98 3.16 18.06
C ILE A 245 5.12 3.89 18.75
N LEU A 246 6.03 3.16 19.40
CA LEU A 246 7.18 3.73 20.10
C LEU A 246 8.30 4.08 19.13
N SER A 247 8.62 3.14 18.25
CA SER A 247 9.66 3.28 17.25
C SER A 247 9.54 2.14 16.24
N GLY A 248 10.40 2.17 15.23
CA GLY A 248 10.56 1.03 14.35
C GLY A 248 11.72 1.20 13.39
N GLN A 249 11.87 0.19 12.55
CA GLN A 249 12.83 0.19 11.47
C GLN A 249 12.12 -0.14 10.16
N CYS A 250 12.46 0.60 9.11
CA CYS A 250 11.96 0.29 7.78
C CYS A 250 13.06 0.23 6.73
N SER A 251 12.85 -0.64 5.75
CA SER A 251 13.70 -0.83 4.59
C SER A 251 12.82 -0.90 3.35
N PHE A 252 13.14 -0.06 2.38
CA PHE A 252 12.54 -0.06 1.05
C PHE A 252 13.58 -0.52 0.05
N THR A 253 13.28 -1.58 -0.68
CA THR A 253 14.19 -2.17 -1.68
C THR A 253 13.54 -2.14 -3.05
N CYS A 254 14.15 -1.43 -4.00
CA CYS A 254 13.77 -1.49 -5.41
C CYS A 254 14.54 -2.63 -6.08
N TYR A 255 13.81 -3.52 -6.76
CA TYR A 255 14.39 -4.53 -7.62
C TYR A 255 14.22 -4.10 -9.08
N PHE A 256 15.31 -4.02 -9.82
CA PHE A 256 15.30 -3.52 -11.20
C PHE A 256 16.17 -4.33 -12.14
N LYS A 257 15.89 -4.16 -13.43
CA LYS A 257 16.72 -4.63 -14.54
C LYS A 257 17.33 -3.43 -15.23
N ASP A 258 18.60 -3.53 -15.55
CA ASP A 258 19.35 -2.52 -16.29
C ASP A 258 19.43 -2.95 -17.76
N ILE A 259 18.74 -2.21 -18.65
CA ILE A 259 18.50 -2.56 -20.07
C ILE A 259 18.67 -1.34 -20.96
#